data_AF-A0ABD5DER1-F1
#
_entry.id   AF-A0ABD5DER1-F1
#
_cell.length_a   1.000
_cell.length_b   1.000
_cell.length_c   1.000
_cell.angle_alpha   90.00
_cell.angle_beta   90.00
_cell.angle_gamma   90.00
#
_symmetry.space_group_name_H-M   'P 1'
#
loop_
_entity.id
_entity.type
_entity.pdbx_description
1 polymer ?
#
loop_
_entity_poly.entity_id
_entity_poly.type
_entity_poly.pdbx_seq_one_letter_code
_entity_poly.pdbx_strand_id
1 'polypeptide(L)' 'MPEQYRYSLPVKAGDQRQLGELTGAACATLVAEMAERHNGPVVLVAPDMQNALRLNDEIRQFTDSMVMGLADWETLPYDS' A
#
# COMPACT_ATOMS: atom_id res chain seq x y z
N MET A 1 16.40 -24.61 2.01
CA MET A 1 15.10 -24.05 1.57
C MET A 1 15.31 -22.56 1.46
N PRO A 2 15.45 -21.97 0.26
CA PRO A 2 15.60 -20.52 0.17
C PRO A 2 14.31 -19.90 0.72
N GLU A 3 14.43 -18.90 1.59
CA GLU A 3 13.29 -18.19 2.13
C GLU A 3 12.44 -17.67 0.97
N GLN A 4 11.18 -18.08 0.94
CA GLN A 4 10.25 -17.88 -0.19
C GLN A 4 9.94 -16.40 -0.45
N TYR A 5 10.36 -15.51 0.47
CA TYR A 5 10.17 -14.07 0.43
C TYR A 5 11.42 -13.32 0.89
N ARG A 6 11.72 -12.18 0.25
CA ARG A 6 12.92 -11.37 0.53
C ARG A 6 12.85 -10.54 1.82
N TYR A 7 11.68 -10.49 2.46
CA TYR A 7 11.44 -9.75 3.70
C TYR A 7 10.27 -10.38 4.48
N SER A 8 10.25 -10.14 5.79
CA SER A 8 9.14 -10.51 6.68
C SER A 8 8.23 -9.31 6.94
N LEU A 9 6.94 -9.58 7.14
CA LEU A 9 5.97 -8.56 7.54
C LEU A 9 6.14 -8.24 9.03
N PRO A 10 6.06 -6.97 9.44
CA PRO A 10 6.07 -6.60 10.86
C PRO A 10 4.82 -7.15 11.56
N VAL A 11 4.99 -7.71 12.76
CA VAL A 11 3.90 -8.37 13.52
C VAL A 11 3.66 -7.70 14.88
N LYS A 12 4.65 -6.97 15.39
CA LYS A 12 4.58 -6.30 16.69
C LYS A 12 4.26 -4.83 16.53
N ALA A 13 3.55 -4.26 17.49
CA ALA A 13 3.34 -2.82 17.56
C ALA A 13 4.69 -2.08 17.57
N GLY A 14 4.85 -1.10 16.67
CA GLY A 14 6.08 -0.33 16.52
C GLY A 14 7.21 -1.01 15.72
N ASP A 15 7.01 -2.22 15.19
CA ASP A 15 7.97 -2.83 14.25
C ASP A 15 7.89 -2.11 12.90
N GLN A 16 8.97 -1.43 12.54
CA GLN A 16 9.08 -0.66 11.30
C GLN A 16 10.03 -1.37 10.33
N ARG A 17 9.63 -1.42 9.06
CA ARG A 17 10.44 -1.96 7.97
C ARG A 17 10.60 -0.90 6.89
N GLN A 18 11.83 -0.73 6.42
CA GLN A 18 12.16 0.15 5.31
C GLN A 18 12.55 -0.71 4.11
N LEU A 19 11.79 -0.57 3.02
CA LEU A 19 12.01 -1.28 1.77
C LEU A 19 12.46 -0.24 0.73
N GLY A 20 13.70 -0.37 0.27
CA GLY A 20 14.33 0.55 -0.70
C GLY A 20 14.30 0.01 -2.13
N GLU A 21 14.92 0.75 -3.05
CA GLU A 21 15.03 0.40 -4.47
C GLU A 21 13.66 0.22 -5.18
N LEU A 22 12.64 0.95 -4.71
CA LEU A 22 11.31 0.94 -5.31
C LEU A 22 11.23 2.00 -6.42
N THR A 23 11.15 1.54 -7.66
CA THR A 23 11.04 2.42 -8.84
C THR A 23 9.86 2.02 -9.72
N GLY A 24 9.19 3.01 -10.32
CA GLY A 24 8.00 2.80 -11.13
C GLY A 24 6.88 2.07 -10.36
N ALA A 25 6.31 1.04 -10.98
CA ALA A 25 5.21 0.24 -10.42
C ALA A 25 5.64 -0.75 -9.32
N ALA A 26 6.93 -0.77 -8.93
CA ALA A 26 7.42 -1.67 -7.89
C ALA A 26 6.68 -1.52 -6.55
N CYS A 27 6.26 -0.30 -6.22
CA CYS A 27 5.48 -0.03 -5.00
C CYS A 27 4.12 -0.75 -5.04
N ALA A 28 3.40 -0.67 -6.16
CA ALA A 28 2.10 -1.31 -6.32
C ALA A 28 2.19 -2.84 -6.23
N THR A 29 3.17 -3.44 -6.92
CA THR A 29 3.40 -4.90 -6.85
C THR A 29 3.74 -5.36 -5.43
N LEU A 30 4.55 -4.57 -4.71
CA LEU A 30 4.96 -4.90 -3.36
C LEU A 30 3.78 -4.81 -2.38
N VAL A 31 2.93 -3.78 -2.50
CA VAL A 31 1.72 -3.66 -1.68
C VAL A 31 0.72 -4.78 -1.99
N ALA A 32 0.55 -5.15 -3.26
CA ALA A 32 -0.27 -6.29 -3.66
C ALA A 32 0.22 -7.60 -3.00
N GLU A 33 1.53 -7.87 -3.06
CA GLU A 33 2.13 -9.03 -2.38
C GLU A 33 1.91 -8.99 -0.86
N MET A 34 2.06 -7.82 -0.23
CA MET A 34 1.80 -7.66 1.20
C MET A 34 0.34 -7.93 1.56
N ALA A 35 -0.60 -7.48 0.74
CA ALA A 35 -2.03 -7.69 0.93
C ALA A 35 -2.41 -9.18 0.84
N GLU A 36 -1.78 -9.94 -0.05
CA GLU A 36 -2.00 -11.39 -0.18
C GLU A 36 -1.34 -12.20 0.93
N ARG A 37 -0.18 -11.75 1.43
CA ARG A 37 0.57 -12.42 2.50
C ARG A 37 0.03 -12.14 3.89
N HIS A 38 -0.60 -10.99 4.10
CA HIS A 38 -1.11 -10.59 5.40
C HIS A 38 -2.55 -11.08 5.60
N ASN A 39 -2.79 -11.90 6.63
CA ASN A 39 -4.15 -12.31 7.03
C ASN A 39 -4.88 -11.19 7.79
N GLY A 40 -5.09 -10.06 7.13
CA GLY A 40 -5.76 -8.90 7.72
C GLY A 40 -5.85 -7.72 6.75
N PRO A 41 -6.57 -6.65 7.13
CA PRO A 41 -6.65 -5.45 6.32
C PRO A 41 -5.30 -4.72 6.28
N VAL A 42 -4.90 -4.28 5.07
CA VAL A 42 -3.72 -3.42 4.87
C VAL A 42 -4.20 -2.00 4.60
N VAL A 43 -3.66 -1.04 5.36
CA VAL A 43 -3.91 0.39 5.15
C VAL A 43 -2.68 1.01 4.51
N LEU A 44 -2.84 1.49 3.28
CA LEU A 44 -1.80 2.21 2.56
C LEU A 44 -2.03 3.72 2.73
N VAL A 45 -1.04 4.41 3.30
CA VAL A 45 -1.05 5.87 3.42
C VAL A 45 -0.16 6.45 2.33
N ALA A 46 -0.77 7.16 1.38
CA ALA A 46 -0.07 7.88 0.33
C ALA A 46 0.30 9.31 0.79
N PRO A 47 1.35 9.92 0.21
CA PRO A 47 1.76 11.28 0.57
C PRO A 47 0.75 12.36 0.17
N ASP A 48 -0.06 12.11 -0.86
CA ASP A 48 -1.06 13.03 -1.39
C ASP A 48 -2.15 12.24 -2.15
N MET A 49 -3.24 12.94 -2.50
CA MET A 49 -4.38 12.34 -3.18
C MET A 49 -4.04 11.81 -4.58
N GLN A 50 -3.17 12.48 -5.34
CA GLN A 50 -2.80 12.05 -6.69
C GLN A 50 -2.07 10.70 -6.65
N ASN A 51 -1.15 10.55 -5.70
CA ASN A 51 -0.48 9.29 -5.44
C ASN A 51 -1.44 8.22 -4.92
N ALA A 52 -2.40 8.57 -4.07
CA ALA A 52 -3.41 7.64 -3.57
C ALA A 52 -4.24 7.04 -4.72
N LEU A 53 -4.74 7.88 -5.63
CA LEU A 53 -5.52 7.46 -6.79
C LEU A 53 -4.68 6.60 -7.73
N ARG A 54 -3.46 7.04 -8.08
CA ARG A 54 -2.56 6.26 -8.94
C ARG A 54 -2.25 4.89 -8.35
N LEU A 55 -1.93 4.81 -7.06
CA LEU A 55 -1.64 3.54 -6.39
C LEU A 55 -2.88 2.65 -6.32
N ASN A 56 -4.07 3.22 -6.16
CA ASN A 56 -5.32 2.44 -6.17
C ASN A 56 -5.50 1.70 -7.50
N ASP A 57 -5.31 2.38 -8.62
CA ASP A 57 -5.40 1.79 -9.96
C ASP A 57 -4.25 0.82 -10.26
N GLU A 58 -3.03 1.13 -9.86
CA GLU A 58 -1.87 0.25 -10.08
C GLU A 58 -1.98 -1.04 -9.26
N ILE A 59 -2.35 -0.97 -7.98
CA ILE A 59 -2.44 -2.15 -7.10
C ILE A 59 -3.51 -3.13 -7.59
N ARG A 60 -4.65 -2.63 -8.08
CA ARG A 60 -5.73 -3.44 -8.66
C ARG A 60 -5.29 -4.30 -9.85
N GLN A 61 -4.20 -3.94 -10.53
CA GLN A 61 -3.64 -4.74 -11.63
C GLN A 61 -2.83 -5.94 -11.14
N PHE A 62 -2.36 -5.91 -9.88
CA PHE A 62 -1.45 -6.90 -9.32
C PHE A 62 -2.08 -7.77 -8.21
N THR A 63 -3.31 -7.50 -7.78
CA THR A 63 -4.02 -8.34 -6.82
C THR A 63 -5.51 -8.41 -7.13
N ASP A 64 -6.10 -9.57 -6.85
CA ASP A 64 -7.56 -9.77 -6.87
C ASP A 64 -8.22 -9.34 -5.54
N SER A 65 -7.42 -8.91 -4.55
CA SER A 65 -7.92 -8.43 -3.26
C SER A 65 -8.72 -7.15 -3.40
N MET A 66 -9.63 -6.91 -2.44
CA MET A 66 -10.43 -5.69 -2.43
C MET A 66 -9.56 -4.45 -2.15
N VAL A 67 -9.45 -3.56 -3.14
CA VAL A 67 -8.74 -2.27 -3.03
C VAL A 67 -9.75 -1.14 -2.98
N MET A 68 -9.78 -0.39 -1.88
CA MET A 68 -10.69 0.74 -1.67
C MET A 68 -9.92 2.02 -1.35
N GLY A 69 -10.42 3.15 -1.84
CA GLY A 69 -9.93 4.48 -1.46
C GLY A 69 -10.86 5.10 -0.42
N LEU A 70 -10.29 5.84 0.53
CA LEU A 70 -11.05 6.74 1.40
C LEU A 70 -11.13 8.09 0.67
N ALA A 71 -12.34 8.48 0.26
CA ALA A 71 -12.56 9.74 -0.43
C ALA A 71 -12.22 10.91 0.51
N ASP A 72 -11.46 11.87 0.01
CA ASP A 72 -11.27 13.15 0.68
C ASP A 72 -12.53 14.02 0.50
N TRP A 73 -12.67 15.03 1.35
CA TRP A 73 -13.78 15.98 1.22
C TRP A 73 -13.64 16.88 -0.01
N GLU A 74 -12.46 16.95 -0.63
CA GLU A 74 -12.17 17.79 -1.79
C GLU A 74 -12.36 19.31 -1.52
N THR A 75 -12.54 19.69 -0.25
CA THR A 75 -12.67 21.06 0.23
C THR A 75 -11.45 21.45 1.05
N LEU A 76 -11.04 22.71 0.97
CA LEU A 76 -9.96 23.20 1.82
C LEU A 76 -10.43 23.29 3.28
N PRO A 77 -9.51 23.18 4.26
CA PRO A 77 -9.83 23.52 5.63
C PRO A 77 -10.35 24.96 5.70
N TYR A 78 -11.51 25.14 6.33
CA TYR A 78 -12.19 26.43 6.48
C TYR A 78 -12.74 27.03 5.18
N ASP A 79 -13.16 26.19 4.24
CA ASP A 79 -13.93 26.61 3.05
C ASP A 79 -15.38 26.96 3.46
N SER A 80 -15.56 28.10 4.12
CA SER A 80 -16.83 28.78 4.46
C SER A 80 -16.59 30.23 4.85
#